data_AF-A0A7Y2DFC9-F1
#
_entry.id   AF-A0A7Y2DFC9-F1
#
_cell.length_a   1.000
_cell.length_b   1.000
_cell.length_c   1.000
_cell.angle_alpha   90.00
_cell.angle_beta   90.00
_cell.angle_gamma   90.00
#
_symmetry.space_group_name_H-M   'P 1'
#
loop_
_entity.id
_entity.type
_entity.pdbx_description
1 polymer ?
#
loop_
_entity_poly.entity_id
_entity_poly.type
_entity_poly.pdbx_seq_one_letter_code
_entity_poly.pdbx_strand_id
1 'polypeptide(L)'
;MKRVFLLFIAILLLPSIGISQDLESILEGESSDTTLTVPGTFYGTRLLNGHSVETRKKGILEFLISHRFGRVNSGFNQLFGLD
;
A
#
# COMPACT_ATOMS: atom_id res chain seq x y z
N MET A 1 52.79 -12.14 1.71
CA MET A 1 51.75 -11.56 0.82
C MET A 1 50.82 -12.61 0.21
N LYS A 2 51.32 -13.70 -0.40
CA LYS A 2 50.48 -14.76 -1.00
C LYS A 2 49.50 -15.44 -0.02
N ARG A 3 49.92 -15.66 1.24
CA ARG A 3 49.05 -16.25 2.30
C ARG A 3 47.92 -15.31 2.74
N VAL A 4 48.17 -14.01 2.80
CA VAL A 4 47.15 -12.99 3.11
C VAL A 4 46.16 -12.85 1.97
N PHE A 5 46.65 -12.92 0.73
CA PHE A 5 45.81 -12.92 -0.47
C PHE A 5 44.88 -14.15 -0.54
N LEU A 6 45.38 -15.34 -0.19
CA LEU A 6 44.56 -16.56 -0.12
C LEU A 6 43.48 -16.49 0.97
N LEU A 7 43.77 -15.88 2.12
CA LEU A 7 42.76 -15.67 3.18
C LEU A 7 41.67 -14.70 2.75
N PHE A 8 42.01 -13.67 1.98
CA PHE A 8 41.05 -12.71 1.44
C PHE A 8 40.08 -13.35 0.43
N ILE A 9 40.61 -14.21 -0.45
CA ILE A 9 39.80 -14.98 -1.40
C ILE A 9 38.88 -15.97 -0.69
N ALA A 10 39.36 -16.64 0.36
CA ALA A 10 38.55 -17.57 1.15
C ALA A 10 37.35 -16.87 1.84
N ILE A 11 37.54 -15.63 2.29
CA ILE A 11 36.45 -14.81 2.86
C ILE A 11 35.42 -14.40 1.81
N LEU A 12 35.86 -14.12 0.57
CA LEU A 12 34.97 -13.72 -0.52
C LEU A 12 34.11 -14.89 -1.04
N LEU A 13 34.57 -16.12 -0.87
CA LEU A 13 33.89 -17.35 -1.28
C LEU A 13 32.92 -17.91 -0.22
N LEU A 14 32.79 -17.26 0.94
CA LEU A 14 31.80 -17.66 1.94
C LEU A 14 30.40 -17.40 1.37
N PRO A 15 29.57 -18.43 1.18
CA PRO A 15 28.20 -18.21 0.74
C PRO A 15 27.47 -17.41 1.82
N SER A 16 26.84 -16.30 1.42
CA SER A 16 25.87 -15.63 2.26
C SER A 16 24.66 -16.55 2.40
N ILE A 17 24.60 -17.31 3.49
CA ILE A 17 23.42 -18.09 3.86
C ILE A 17 22.34 -17.07 4.23
N GLY A 18 21.58 -16.62 3.24
CA GLY A 18 20.39 -15.82 3.43
C GLY A 18 19.29 -16.74 3.93
N ILE A 19 19.01 -16.71 5.23
CA ILE A 19 17.79 -17.32 5.76
C ILE A 19 16.64 -16.40 5.34
N SER A 20 15.94 -16.76 4.25
CA SER A 20 14.68 -16.10 3.90
C SER A 20 13.59 -16.66 4.79
N GLN A 21 12.73 -15.77 5.26
CA GLN A 21 11.44 -16.16 5.83
C GLN A 21 10.59 -16.69 4.67
N ASP A 22 9.88 -17.79 4.89
CA ASP A 22 8.89 -18.27 3.94
C ASP A 22 7.58 -17.53 4.20
N LEU A 23 7.30 -16.53 3.36
CA LEU A 23 6.14 -15.65 3.52
C LEU A 23 4.83 -16.44 3.51
N GLU A 24 4.78 -17.53 2.75
CA GLU A 24 3.60 -18.40 2.68
C GLU A 24 3.31 -19.05 4.04
N SER A 25 4.33 -19.62 4.68
CA SER A 25 4.19 -20.24 6.02
C SER A 25 3.71 -19.28 7.11
N ILE A 26 4.09 -17.99 7.00
CA ILE A 26 3.65 -16.95 7.93
C ILE A 26 2.18 -16.59 7.69
N LEU A 27 1.80 -16.45 6.42
CA LEU A 27 0.42 -16.17 6.03
C LEU A 27 -0.53 -17.32 6.39
N GLU A 28 -0.11 -18.57 6.24
CA GLU A 28 -0.87 -19.75 6.70
C GLU A 28 -1.06 -19.76 8.23
N GLY A 29 -0.06 -19.30 9.00
CA GLY A 29 -0.18 -19.17 10.45
C GLY A 29 -1.08 -18.02 10.92
N GLU A 30 -1.21 -16.95 10.13
CA GLU A 30 -2.04 -15.78 10.44
C GLU A 30 -3.46 -15.88 9.86
N SER A 31 -3.67 -16.68 8.81
CA SER A 31 -4.98 -16.87 8.19
C SER A 31 -5.83 -17.81 9.05
N SER A 32 -6.78 -17.21 9.78
CA SER A 32 -7.86 -18.00 10.39
C SER A 32 -8.85 -18.39 9.29
N ASP A 33 -9.22 -19.67 9.19
CA ASP A 33 -10.30 -20.21 8.33
C ASP A 33 -11.72 -19.75 8.72
N THR A 34 -11.83 -18.53 9.24
CA THR A 34 -13.08 -17.95 9.71
C THR A 34 -13.74 -17.22 8.55
N THR A 35 -14.98 -17.61 8.23
CA THR A 35 -15.81 -16.87 7.29
C THR A 35 -16.19 -15.52 7.91
N LEU A 36 -15.54 -14.44 7.47
CA LEU A 36 -15.85 -13.10 7.93
C LEU A 36 -17.02 -12.53 7.12
N THR A 37 -18.02 -12.00 7.83
CA THR A 37 -19.10 -11.24 7.18
C THR A 37 -18.59 -9.83 6.88
N VAL A 38 -18.44 -9.50 5.60
CA VAL A 38 -17.96 -8.19 5.17
C VAL A 38 -19.15 -7.21 5.05
N PRO A 39 -19.11 -6.03 5.71
CA PRO A 39 -20.25 -5.11 5.78
C PRO A 39 -20.51 -4.28 4.50
N GLY A 40 -19.73 -4.48 3.46
CA GLY A 40 -19.77 -3.76 2.18
C GLY A 40 -18.43 -3.85 1.43
N THR A 41 -18.43 -3.55 0.14
CA THR A 41 -17.20 -3.48 -0.67
C THR A 41 -16.41 -2.20 -0.39
N PHE A 42 -17.12 -1.08 -0.14
CA PHE A 42 -16.53 0.20 0.23
C PHE A 42 -17.26 0.83 1.42
N TYR A 43 -16.60 1.75 2.12
CA TYR A 43 -17.23 2.49 3.23
C TYR A 43 -17.99 3.74 2.78
N GLY A 44 -17.59 4.34 1.66
CA GLY A 44 -18.14 5.59 1.15
C GLY A 44 -18.77 5.45 -0.23
N THR A 45 -19.49 6.48 -0.64
CA THR A 45 -20.19 6.52 -1.94
C THR A 45 -19.30 6.93 -3.12
N ARG A 46 -18.04 7.32 -2.87
CA ARG A 46 -17.05 7.68 -3.90
C ARG A 46 -15.69 7.05 -3.66
N LEU A 47 -15.00 6.78 -4.76
CA LEU A 47 -13.62 6.32 -4.78
C LEU A 47 -12.82 7.31 -5.65
N LEU A 48 -11.97 8.11 -5.02
CA LEU A 48 -11.37 9.30 -5.64
C LEU A 48 -12.45 10.17 -6.29
N ASN A 49 -12.38 10.34 -7.62
CA ASN A 49 -13.32 11.12 -8.42
C ASN A 49 -14.52 10.29 -8.96
N GLY A 50 -14.52 8.98 -8.76
CA GLY A 50 -15.54 8.06 -9.24
C GLY A 50 -16.59 7.70 -8.19
N HIS A 51 -17.70 7.09 -8.63
CA HIS A 51 -18.71 6.53 -7.74
C HIS A 51 -18.34 5.10 -7.33
N SER A 52 -18.58 4.79 -6.06
CA SER A 52 -18.54 3.40 -5.61
C SER A 52 -19.88 2.70 -5.93
N VAL A 53 -19.92 1.39 -5.72
CA VAL A 53 -21.15 0.58 -5.79
C VAL A 53 -22.03 0.72 -4.53
N GLU A 54 -21.58 1.50 -3.55
CA GLU A 54 -22.23 1.62 -2.24
C GLU A 54 -23.13 2.86 -2.18
N THR A 55 -24.21 2.76 -1.39
CA THR A 55 -25.12 3.88 -1.14
C THR A 55 -25.05 4.34 0.31
N ARG A 56 -25.44 5.59 0.56
CA ARG A 56 -25.45 6.15 1.91
C ARG A 56 -26.42 5.35 2.80
N LYS A 57 -25.89 4.78 3.88
CA LYS A 57 -26.69 4.03 4.86
C LYS A 57 -27.58 4.97 5.67
N LYS A 58 -28.72 4.44 6.13
CA LYS A 58 -29.70 5.19 6.93
C LYS A 58 -29.07 5.73 8.21
N GLY A 59 -29.32 7.01 8.50
CA GLY A 59 -28.85 7.67 9.74
C GLY A 59 -27.41 8.18 9.68
N ILE A 60 -26.71 8.05 8.54
CA ILE A 60 -25.36 8.57 8.35
C ILE A 60 -25.41 9.93 7.63
N LEU A 61 -24.74 10.93 8.21
CA LEU A 61 -24.41 12.17 7.50
C LEU A 61 -23.03 12.00 6.85
N GLU A 62 -23.00 12.04 5.53
CA GLU A 62 -21.77 11.97 4.75
C GLU A 62 -21.41 13.39 4.28
N PHE A 63 -20.31 13.93 4.79
CA PHE A 63 -19.78 15.23 4.39
C PHE A 63 -18.58 15.04 3.46
N LEU A 64 -18.73 15.48 2.20
CA LEU A 64 -17.72 15.28 1.17
C LEU A 64 -17.15 16.63 0.73
N ILE A 65 -15.85 16.84 0.96
CA ILE A 65 -15.13 18.00 0.42
C ILE A 65 -14.43 17.54 -0.86
N SER A 66 -14.91 17.99 -2.00
CA SER A 66 -14.30 17.73 -3.30
C SER A 66 -13.75 19.02 -3.86
N HIS A 67 -12.43 19.16 -3.88
CA HIS A 67 -11.74 20.24 -4.55
C HIS A 67 -11.25 19.74 -5.90
N ARG A 68 -11.70 20.35 -7.01
CA ARG A 68 -11.13 20.09 -8.34
C ARG A 68 -10.06 21.11 -8.61
N PHE A 69 -8.83 20.63 -8.78
CA PHE A 69 -7.72 21.50 -9.14
C PHE A 69 -7.78 21.84 -10.64
N GLY A 70 -7.76 23.14 -10.94
CA GLY A 70 -7.64 23.67 -12.30
C GLY A 70 -6.19 23.99 -12.67
N ARG A 71 -5.92 24.24 -13.95
CA ARG A 71 -4.57 24.47 -14.54
C ARG A 71 -3.60 25.20 -13.59
N VAL A 72 -2.36 24.70 -13.47
CA VAL A 72 -1.31 25.23 -12.56
C VAL A 72 -1.06 26.74 -12.74
N ASN A 73 -1.32 27.29 -13.92
CA ASN A 73 -1.09 28.71 -14.20
C ASN A 73 -2.22 29.64 -13.71
N SER A 74 -3.20 29.15 -12.94
CA SER A 74 -4.38 29.94 -12.54
C SER A 74 -4.20 30.80 -11.26
N GLY A 75 -3.06 30.71 -10.56
CA GLY A 75 -2.68 31.61 -9.45
C GLY A 75 -3.54 31.46 -8.18
N PHE A 76 -3.05 31.93 -7.00
CA PHE A 76 -3.45 31.50 -5.60
C PHE A 76 -4.95 31.30 -5.29
N ASN A 77 -5.82 31.89 -6.11
CA ASN A 77 -7.28 31.86 -6.02
C ASN A 77 -7.95 30.48 -6.18
N GLN A 78 -7.37 29.55 -6.95
CA GLN A 78 -7.94 28.20 -7.11
C GLN A 78 -7.24 27.13 -6.23
N LEU A 79 -6.37 27.52 -5.29
CA LEU A 79 -5.53 26.58 -4.51
C LEU A 79 -4.88 25.46 -5.38
N PHE A 80 -4.41 25.81 -6.59
CA PHE A 80 -4.48 25.10 -7.91
C PHE A 80 -3.38 24.07 -8.17
N GLY A 81 -3.68 23.16 -9.11
CA GLY A 81 -2.89 22.00 -9.55
C GLY A 81 -3.58 21.25 -10.72
N LEU A 82 -2.95 20.25 -11.32
CA LEU A 82 -3.63 19.36 -12.29
C LEU A 82 -4.16 18.13 -11.54
N ASP A 83 -5.46 17.82 -11.73
CA ASP A 83 -6.19 16.63 -11.23
C ASP A 83 -5.72 15.33 -11.92
#